data_AF-A0A2A5V6P2-F1
#
_entry.id   AF-A0A2A5V6P2-F1
#
_cell.length_a   1.000
_cell.length_b   1.000
_cell.length_c   1.000
_cell.angle_alpha   90.00
_cell.angle_beta   90.00
_cell.angle_gamma   90.00
#
_symmetry.space_group_name_H-M   'P 1'
#
loop_
_entity.id
_entity.type
_entity.pdbx_description
1 polymer ?
#
loop_
_entity_poly.entity_id
_entity_poly.type
_entity_poly.pdbx_seq_one_letter_code
_entity_poly.pdbx_strand_id
1 'polypeptide(L)'
;MWTGLVFLGVIIGSIAFHIWTPWWWTDIASNWSKMDDTIILSFWIGGGVFILVALFMVYCIFRYNYKEGRKVEYKPEDKKLEFHLTWLTTLGVVALLAPGLLVWNDYIKVPDNAQHVEVMAWQWGWKYRLPGEDGKLGTSSNKIISDSNPFGINLDDPNGKDDIIIDSNELHVAKDRPVKILLRSIDVLHNYYVPQFRAKMDAVPGIVSFYWFEPNKNGEYEVLCAEYCGVGHYAMRGIVIVEDEENYNKWLAKHETFSSFVAKQKNDNIKNNQLAKINNLLNDK
;
A
#
# COMPACT_ATOMS: atom_id res chain seq x y z
N MET A 1 43.85 -17.94 -0.72
CA MET A 1 43.28 -19.14 -0.07
C MET A 1 42.40 -18.73 1.11
N TRP A 2 42.94 -17.98 2.08
CA TRP A 2 42.16 -17.37 3.18
C TRP A 2 40.95 -16.55 2.71
N THR A 3 41.12 -15.72 1.70
CA THR A 3 40.03 -14.93 1.10
C THR A 3 38.86 -15.79 0.61
N GLY A 4 39.14 -16.93 -0.03
CA GLY A 4 38.11 -17.87 -0.50
C GLY A 4 37.36 -18.55 0.65
N LEU A 5 38.07 -18.89 1.75
CA LEU A 5 37.44 -19.44 2.95
C LEU A 5 36.56 -18.43 3.67
N VAL A 6 37.03 -17.19 3.81
CA VAL A 6 36.23 -16.09 4.40
C VAL A 6 34.97 -15.85 3.57
N PHE A 7 35.11 -15.79 2.25
CA PHE A 7 33.96 -15.58 1.36
C PHE A 7 32.96 -16.74 1.43
N LEU A 8 33.44 -17.99 1.44
CA LEU A 8 32.59 -19.17 1.67
C LEU A 8 31.89 -19.11 3.04
N GLY A 9 32.59 -18.66 4.08
CA GLY A 9 32.01 -18.46 5.40
C GLY A 9 30.87 -17.43 5.42
N VAL A 10 31.02 -16.32 4.68
CA VAL A 10 29.95 -15.31 4.52
C VAL A 10 28.72 -15.89 3.82
N ILE A 11 28.92 -16.70 2.77
CA ILE A 11 27.82 -17.35 2.05
C ILE A 11 27.07 -18.31 2.99
N ILE A 12 27.79 -19.20 3.67
CA ILE A 12 27.19 -20.13 4.64
C ILE A 12 26.48 -19.36 5.75
N GLY A 13 27.13 -18.33 6.30
CA GLY A 13 26.55 -17.46 7.34
C GLY A 13 25.27 -16.78 6.88
N SER A 14 25.19 -16.31 5.64
CA SER A 14 23.99 -15.66 5.09
C SER A 14 22.83 -16.65 4.92
N ILE A 15 23.11 -17.87 4.44
CA ILE A 15 22.10 -18.94 4.30
C ILE A 15 21.61 -19.39 5.69
N ALA A 16 22.55 -19.60 6.62
CA ALA A 16 22.26 -19.96 8.00
C ALA A 16 21.42 -18.90 8.71
N PHE A 17 21.79 -17.62 8.54
CA PHE A 17 21.02 -16.47 9.04
C PHE A 17 19.58 -16.56 8.51
N HIS A 18 19.39 -16.74 7.19
CA HIS A 18 18.06 -16.87 6.61
C HIS A 18 17.21 -18.00 7.19
N ILE A 19 17.79 -19.18 7.40
CA ILE A 19 17.06 -20.33 7.93
C ILE A 19 16.67 -20.12 9.40
N TRP A 20 17.51 -19.42 10.18
CA TRP A 20 17.36 -19.33 11.63
C TRP A 20 16.70 -18.06 12.15
N THR A 21 16.46 -17.06 11.30
CA THR A 21 15.81 -15.82 11.72
C THR A 21 14.40 -15.65 11.13
N PRO A 22 13.44 -15.19 11.95
CA PRO A 22 12.06 -15.01 11.51
C PRO A 22 11.84 -13.63 10.85
N TRP A 23 12.40 -13.38 9.67
CA TRP A 23 12.15 -12.13 8.91
C TRP A 23 11.03 -12.23 7.87
N TRP A 24 10.09 -13.15 8.05
CA TRP A 24 9.01 -13.38 7.09
C TRP A 24 7.96 -12.27 7.12
N TRP A 25 7.20 -12.16 6.02
CA TRP A 25 6.12 -11.20 5.92
C TRP A 25 5.01 -11.48 6.94
N THR A 26 4.24 -10.44 7.24
CA THR A 26 2.99 -10.58 7.97
C THR A 26 2.06 -11.55 7.25
N ASP A 27 1.27 -12.33 7.98
CA ASP A 27 0.23 -13.17 7.41
C ASP A 27 -0.66 -12.38 6.45
N ILE A 28 -0.98 -12.99 5.31
CA ILE A 28 -1.90 -12.40 4.36
C ILE A 28 -3.34 -12.40 4.92
N ALA A 29 -4.07 -11.32 4.65
CA ALA A 29 -5.45 -11.12 5.06
C ALA A 29 -6.35 -10.67 3.89
N SER A 30 -5.95 -10.99 2.65
CA SER A 30 -6.69 -10.62 1.43
C SER A 30 -6.54 -11.65 0.30
N ASN A 31 -7.26 -11.41 -0.81
CA ASN A 31 -7.22 -12.18 -2.05
C ASN A 31 -5.85 -12.26 -2.76
N TRP A 32 -4.83 -11.52 -2.30
CA TRP A 32 -3.56 -11.36 -3.00
C TRP A 32 -2.50 -12.46 -2.72
N SER A 33 -2.91 -13.69 -2.39
CA SER A 33 -1.98 -14.80 -2.10
C SER A 33 -1.00 -15.07 -3.24
N LYS A 34 -1.45 -14.85 -4.49
CA LYS A 34 -0.59 -15.00 -5.67
C LYS A 34 0.62 -14.05 -5.64
N MET A 35 0.52 -12.89 -5.01
CA MET A 35 1.67 -11.99 -4.85
C MET A 35 2.75 -12.66 -4.00
N ASP A 36 2.38 -13.20 -2.84
CA ASP A 36 3.31 -13.92 -1.96
C ASP A 36 3.93 -15.12 -2.71
N ASP A 37 3.15 -15.88 -3.48
CA ASP A 37 3.66 -16.98 -4.31
C ASP A 37 4.71 -16.51 -5.33
N THR A 38 4.45 -15.40 -6.04
CA THR A 38 5.40 -14.85 -7.02
C THR A 38 6.68 -14.33 -6.39
N ILE A 39 6.60 -13.75 -5.19
CA ILE A 39 7.78 -13.30 -4.47
C ILE A 39 8.56 -14.49 -3.92
N ILE A 40 7.89 -15.52 -3.38
CA ILE A 40 8.54 -16.77 -2.93
C ILE A 40 9.25 -17.47 -4.10
N LEU A 41 8.61 -17.55 -5.27
CA LEU A 41 9.24 -18.08 -6.48
C LEU A 41 10.51 -17.29 -6.85
N SER A 42 10.40 -15.95 -6.86
CA SER A 42 11.52 -15.06 -7.17
C SER A 42 12.65 -15.19 -6.15
N PHE A 43 12.31 -15.34 -4.88
CA PHE A 43 13.26 -15.53 -3.80
C PHE A 43 14.07 -16.82 -3.97
N TRP A 44 13.42 -17.96 -4.25
CA TRP A 44 14.12 -19.23 -4.41
C TRP A 44 14.95 -19.30 -5.69
N ILE A 45 14.43 -18.78 -6.80
CA ILE A 45 15.20 -18.70 -8.06
C ILE A 45 16.41 -17.78 -7.87
N GLY A 46 16.20 -16.57 -7.35
CA GLY A 46 17.26 -15.60 -7.10
C GLY A 46 18.30 -16.10 -6.10
N GLY A 47 17.85 -16.73 -5.02
CA GLY A 47 18.70 -17.36 -4.01
C GLY A 47 19.54 -18.50 -4.58
N GLY A 48 18.95 -19.36 -5.42
CA GLY A 48 19.67 -20.43 -6.10
C GLY A 48 20.75 -19.89 -7.05
N VAL A 49 20.41 -18.88 -7.87
CA VAL A 49 21.38 -18.21 -8.75
C VAL A 49 22.49 -17.53 -7.94
N PHE A 50 22.14 -16.85 -6.85
CA PHE A 50 23.09 -16.22 -5.93
C PHE A 50 24.10 -17.24 -5.39
N ILE A 51 23.63 -18.39 -4.89
CA ILE A 51 24.50 -19.46 -4.39
C ILE A 51 25.40 -19.99 -5.50
N LEU A 52 24.86 -20.25 -6.69
CA LEU A 52 25.63 -20.75 -7.83
C LEU A 52 26.77 -19.80 -8.20
N VAL A 53 26.47 -18.52 -8.38
CA VAL A 53 27.46 -17.50 -8.72
C VAL A 53 28.49 -17.35 -7.61
N ALA A 54 28.06 -17.33 -6.34
CA ALA A 54 28.96 -17.19 -5.21
C ALA A 54 29.91 -18.40 -5.07
N LEU A 55 29.41 -19.62 -5.22
CA LEU A 55 30.23 -20.83 -5.23
C LEU A 55 31.17 -20.90 -6.44
N PHE A 56 30.73 -20.43 -7.61
CA PHE A 56 31.60 -20.30 -8.78
C PHE A 56 32.75 -19.32 -8.52
N MET A 57 32.46 -18.18 -7.88
CA MET A 57 33.49 -17.22 -7.47
C MET A 57 34.47 -17.82 -6.46
N VAL A 58 33.97 -18.56 -5.46
CA VAL A 58 34.81 -19.32 -4.52
C VAL A 58 35.71 -20.30 -5.28
N TYR A 59 35.13 -21.08 -6.20
CA TYR A 59 35.88 -22.00 -7.05
C TYR A 59 36.98 -21.27 -7.83
N CYS A 60 36.69 -20.12 -8.43
CA CYS A 60 37.68 -19.33 -9.16
C CYS A 60 38.84 -18.88 -8.26
N ILE A 61 38.55 -18.41 -7.04
CA ILE A 61 39.57 -18.00 -6.07
C ILE A 61 40.51 -19.16 -5.72
N PHE A 62 39.99 -20.38 -5.57
CA PHE A 62 40.81 -21.55 -5.24
C PHE A 62 41.56 -22.09 -6.47
N ARG A 63 40.87 -22.24 -7.61
CA ARG A 63 41.40 -22.88 -8.82
C ARG A 63 42.42 -22.00 -9.55
N TYR A 64 42.14 -20.70 -9.62
CA TYR A 64 42.92 -19.70 -10.36
C TYR A 64 43.74 -18.79 -9.44
N ASN A 65 44.03 -19.25 -8.21
CA ASN A 65 44.97 -18.55 -7.34
C ASN A 65 46.35 -18.36 -8.02
N TYR A 66 47.07 -17.32 -7.62
CA TYR A 66 48.42 -17.09 -8.09
C TYR A 66 49.33 -18.28 -7.74
N LYS A 67 50.11 -18.72 -8.72
CA LYS A 67 51.21 -19.66 -8.54
C LYS A 67 52.39 -19.19 -9.40
N GLU A 68 53.58 -19.19 -8.82
CA GLU A 68 54.79 -18.83 -9.55
C GLU A 68 54.97 -19.72 -10.79
N GLY A 69 55.34 -19.12 -11.92
CA GLY A 69 55.49 -19.83 -13.20
C GLY A 69 54.19 -20.22 -13.92
N ARG A 70 53.00 -20.04 -13.32
CA ARG A 70 51.72 -20.29 -14.01
C ARG A 70 51.45 -19.17 -15.02
N LYS A 71 51.43 -19.51 -16.31
CA LYS A 71 50.99 -18.60 -17.38
C LYS A 71 49.46 -18.50 -17.39
N VAL A 72 48.94 -17.30 -17.61
CA VAL A 72 47.50 -17.07 -17.75
C VAL A 72 47.04 -17.60 -19.11
N GLU A 73 45.86 -18.20 -19.15
CA GLU A 73 45.20 -18.52 -20.42
C GLU A 73 44.51 -17.27 -20.96
N TYR A 74 44.76 -16.92 -22.23
CA TYR A 74 44.12 -15.78 -22.88
C TYR A 74 43.07 -16.26 -23.86
N LYS A 75 41.82 -16.31 -23.38
CA LYS A 75 40.64 -16.65 -24.18
C LYS A 75 39.54 -15.61 -23.89
N PRO A 76 39.57 -14.45 -24.57
CA PRO A 76 38.68 -13.33 -24.26
C PRO A 76 37.22 -13.56 -24.67
N GLU A 77 36.97 -14.46 -25.63
CA GLU A 77 35.63 -14.73 -26.15
C GLU A 77 35.35 -16.24 -26.23
N ASP A 78 34.09 -16.61 -26.00
CA ASP A 78 33.57 -17.94 -26.30
C ASP A 78 32.11 -17.82 -26.75
N LYS A 79 31.93 -17.70 -28.06
CA LYS A 79 30.62 -17.53 -28.69
C LYS A 79 29.61 -18.61 -28.30
N LYS A 80 30.07 -19.85 -28.06
CA LYS A 80 29.17 -20.92 -27.61
C LYS A 80 28.70 -20.64 -26.20
N LEU A 81 29.62 -20.35 -25.27
CA LEU A 81 29.25 -20.04 -23.89
C LEU A 81 28.32 -18.82 -23.80
N GLU A 82 28.66 -17.74 -24.51
CA GLU A 82 27.86 -16.51 -24.58
C GLU A 82 26.44 -16.80 -25.07
N PHE A 83 26.28 -17.61 -26.12
CA PHE A 83 24.98 -18.02 -26.63
C PHE A 83 24.16 -18.79 -25.58
N HIS A 84 24.77 -19.80 -24.92
CA HIS A 84 24.07 -20.60 -23.91
C HIS A 84 23.66 -19.74 -22.70
N LEU A 85 24.53 -18.88 -22.20
CA LEU A 85 24.23 -18.01 -21.06
C LEU A 85 23.16 -16.97 -21.41
N THR A 86 23.19 -16.41 -22.61
CA THR A 86 22.18 -15.45 -23.08
C THR A 86 20.79 -16.09 -23.11
N TRP A 87 20.65 -17.28 -23.68
CA TRP A 87 19.37 -17.99 -23.71
C TRP A 87 18.94 -18.47 -22.33
N LEU A 88 19.85 -18.99 -21.52
CA LEU A 88 19.56 -19.42 -20.15
C LEU A 88 19.02 -18.26 -19.30
N THR A 89 19.70 -17.11 -19.35
CA THR A 89 19.27 -15.91 -18.61
C THR A 89 17.96 -15.36 -19.15
N THR A 90 17.77 -15.32 -20.47
CA THR A 90 16.52 -14.90 -21.11
C THR A 90 15.34 -15.76 -20.66
N LEU A 91 15.48 -17.08 -20.67
CA LEU A 91 14.45 -18.01 -20.19
C LEU A 91 14.18 -17.84 -18.70
N GLY A 92 15.22 -17.62 -17.89
CA GLY A 92 15.08 -17.31 -16.46
C GLY A 92 14.29 -16.03 -16.21
N VAL A 93 14.57 -14.96 -16.96
CA VAL A 93 13.82 -13.69 -16.86
C VAL A 93 12.37 -13.87 -17.28
N VAL A 94 12.10 -14.61 -18.37
CA VAL A 94 10.72 -14.91 -18.80
C VAL A 94 9.97 -15.68 -17.71
N ALA A 95 10.61 -16.68 -17.09
CA ALA A 95 10.02 -17.46 -16.01
C ALA A 95 9.71 -16.61 -14.76
N LEU A 96 10.53 -15.60 -14.47
CA LEU A 96 10.31 -14.67 -13.35
C LEU A 96 9.22 -13.62 -13.65
N LEU A 97 9.18 -13.09 -14.87
CA LEU A 97 8.24 -12.00 -15.23
C LEU A 97 6.83 -12.49 -15.57
N ALA A 98 6.70 -13.65 -16.24
CA ALA A 98 5.41 -14.12 -16.73
C ALA A 98 4.34 -14.30 -15.62
N PRO A 99 4.63 -14.89 -14.45
CA PRO A 99 3.67 -14.96 -13.35
C PRO A 99 3.26 -13.58 -12.84
N GLY A 100 4.21 -12.64 -12.74
CA GLY A 100 3.95 -11.27 -12.30
C GLY A 100 2.98 -10.52 -13.23
N LEU A 101 3.07 -10.75 -14.54
CA LEU A 101 2.13 -10.15 -15.51
C LEU A 101 0.70 -10.67 -15.34
N LEU A 102 0.52 -11.93 -14.97
CA LEU A 102 -0.81 -12.49 -14.68
C LEU A 102 -1.40 -11.86 -13.42
N VAL A 103 -0.61 -11.73 -12.36
CA VAL A 103 -1.02 -11.06 -11.12
C VAL A 103 -1.33 -9.58 -11.36
N TRP A 104 -0.52 -8.90 -12.19
CA TRP A 104 -0.76 -7.51 -12.56
C TRP A 104 -2.09 -7.33 -13.31
N ASN A 105 -2.42 -8.24 -14.22
CA ASN A 105 -3.69 -8.21 -14.94
C ASN A 105 -4.89 -8.35 -13.99
N ASP A 106 -4.79 -9.21 -12.96
CA ASP A 106 -5.81 -9.30 -11.91
C ASP A 106 -5.85 -8.01 -11.06
N TYR A 107 -4.70 -7.42 -10.76
CA TYR A 107 -4.57 -6.21 -9.93
C TYR A 107 -5.26 -4.98 -10.54
N ILE A 108 -5.17 -4.78 -11.85
CA ILE A 108 -5.80 -3.64 -12.53
C ILE A 108 -7.29 -3.87 -12.81
N LYS A 109 -7.79 -5.10 -12.66
CA LYS A 109 -9.19 -5.46 -12.94
C LYS A 109 -10.01 -5.46 -11.66
N VAL A 110 -10.62 -4.33 -11.35
CA VAL A 110 -11.50 -4.18 -10.19
C VAL A 110 -12.81 -4.97 -10.40
N PRO A 111 -13.28 -5.75 -9.41
CA PRO A 111 -14.61 -6.38 -9.46
C PRO A 111 -15.75 -5.36 -9.54
N ASP A 112 -16.79 -5.65 -10.33
CA ASP A 112 -17.92 -4.72 -10.53
C ASP A 112 -18.75 -4.50 -9.25
N ASN A 113 -18.73 -5.46 -8.33
CA ASN A 113 -19.41 -5.40 -7.02
C ASN A 113 -18.55 -4.76 -5.92
N ALA A 114 -17.39 -4.20 -6.26
CA ALA A 114 -16.48 -3.63 -5.27
C ALA A 114 -17.10 -2.40 -4.58
N GLN A 115 -17.08 -2.39 -3.26
CA GLN A 115 -17.48 -1.23 -2.48
C GLN A 115 -16.46 -0.11 -2.66
N HIS A 116 -16.94 1.08 -3.04
CA HIS A 116 -16.08 2.25 -3.15
C HIS A 116 -15.84 2.87 -1.77
N VAL A 117 -14.59 3.21 -1.49
CA VAL A 117 -14.19 4.01 -0.33
C VAL A 117 -13.19 5.05 -0.80
N GLU A 118 -13.50 6.34 -0.61
CA GLU A 118 -12.51 7.40 -0.80
C GLU A 118 -11.68 7.55 0.48
N VAL A 119 -10.37 7.50 0.32
CA VAL A 119 -9.36 7.83 1.32
C VAL A 119 -8.81 9.22 0.99
N MET A 120 -9.07 10.18 1.87
CA MET A 120 -8.44 11.50 1.83
C MET A 120 -7.18 11.48 2.70
N ALA A 121 -6.03 11.71 2.08
CA ALA A 121 -4.74 11.86 2.73
C ALA A 121 -4.38 13.34 2.95
N TRP A 122 -3.79 13.64 4.11
CA TRP A 122 -3.25 14.95 4.47
C TRP A 122 -2.08 14.80 5.45
N GLN A 123 -1.26 15.83 5.64
CA GLN A 123 -0.17 15.87 6.62
C GLN A 123 -0.73 16.10 8.04
N TRP A 124 -0.88 15.11 8.92
CA TRP A 124 -0.52 13.69 8.80
C TRP A 124 -1.68 12.83 9.32
N GLY A 125 -2.58 12.45 8.42
CA GLY A 125 -3.74 11.65 8.76
C GLY A 125 -4.55 11.20 7.56
N TRP A 126 -5.52 10.35 7.87
CA TRP A 126 -6.45 9.75 6.92
C TRP A 126 -7.86 10.10 7.35
N LYS A 127 -8.72 10.37 6.37
CA LYS A 127 -10.17 10.44 6.56
C LYS A 127 -10.84 9.66 5.45
N TYR A 128 -12.06 9.20 5.69
CA TYR A 128 -12.75 8.34 4.73
C TYR A 128 -14.12 8.89 4.36
N ARG A 129 -14.54 8.59 3.14
CA ARG A 129 -15.89 8.86 2.64
C ARG A 129 -16.38 7.65 1.87
N LEU A 130 -17.61 7.24 2.16
CA LEU A 130 -18.28 6.11 1.50
C LEU A 130 -19.52 6.63 0.75
N PRO A 131 -19.90 6.01 -0.37
CA PRO A 131 -21.14 6.35 -1.06
C PRO A 131 -22.35 6.04 -0.18
N GLY A 132 -23.42 6.80 -0.39
CA GLY A 132 -24.70 6.59 0.30
C GLY A 132 -25.57 5.53 -0.37
N GLU A 133 -26.89 5.75 -0.35
CA GLU A 133 -27.88 4.82 -0.92
C GLU A 133 -27.77 4.73 -2.45
N ASP A 134 -27.28 5.79 -3.10
CA ASP A 134 -27.14 5.84 -4.55
C ASP A 134 -25.92 5.06 -5.10
N GLY A 135 -25.04 4.59 -4.20
CA GLY A 135 -23.83 3.84 -4.51
C GLY A 135 -22.75 4.66 -5.24
N LYS A 136 -22.86 5.98 -5.28
CA LYS A 136 -21.93 6.88 -5.97
C LYS A 136 -21.34 7.88 -4.99
N LEU A 137 -20.12 8.31 -5.27
CA LEU A 137 -19.48 9.40 -4.54
C LEU A 137 -19.72 10.70 -5.28
N GLY A 138 -20.05 11.76 -4.55
CA GLY A 138 -20.08 13.10 -5.12
C GLY A 138 -18.70 13.59 -5.56
N THR A 139 -18.67 14.47 -6.55
CA THR A 139 -17.46 15.19 -6.95
C THR A 139 -16.86 15.99 -5.79
N SER A 140 -15.54 16.11 -5.75
CA SER A 140 -14.82 16.84 -4.69
C SER A 140 -13.65 17.67 -5.25
N SER A 141 -13.28 18.73 -4.54
CA SER A 141 -12.14 19.59 -4.89
C SER A 141 -11.45 20.15 -3.66
N ASN A 142 -10.12 20.17 -3.70
CA ASN A 142 -9.31 20.74 -2.62
C ASN A 142 -9.55 22.25 -2.43
N LYS A 143 -10.04 22.96 -3.46
CA LYS A 143 -10.29 24.42 -3.43
C LYS A 143 -11.48 24.82 -2.54
N ILE A 144 -12.39 23.90 -2.27
CA ILE A 144 -13.62 24.17 -1.51
C ILE A 144 -13.60 23.49 -0.13
N ILE A 145 -12.43 23.00 0.29
CA ILE A 145 -12.21 22.51 1.65
C ILE A 145 -12.32 23.68 2.63
N SER A 146 -13.09 23.50 3.69
CA SER A 146 -13.26 24.45 4.79
C SER A 146 -13.70 23.71 6.06
N ASP A 147 -13.77 24.38 7.21
CA ASP A 147 -14.26 23.79 8.45
C ASP A 147 -15.69 23.22 8.32
N SER A 148 -16.52 23.87 7.51
CA SER A 148 -17.88 23.40 7.21
C SER A 148 -17.98 22.38 6.06
N ASN A 149 -16.89 22.15 5.33
CA ASN A 149 -16.79 21.19 4.23
C ASN A 149 -15.39 20.54 4.22
N PRO A 150 -15.04 19.72 5.23
CA PRO A 150 -13.68 19.23 5.41
C PRO A 150 -13.23 18.28 4.30
N PHE A 151 -14.19 17.67 3.58
CA PHE A 151 -13.91 16.78 2.46
C PHE A 151 -13.85 17.50 1.10
N GLY A 152 -14.25 18.76 1.05
CA GLY A 152 -14.33 19.54 -0.18
C GLY A 152 -15.33 18.96 -1.17
N ILE A 153 -16.47 18.44 -0.69
CA ILE A 153 -17.52 17.85 -1.52
C ILE A 153 -18.28 18.97 -2.23
N ASN A 154 -18.57 18.76 -3.50
CA ASN A 154 -19.35 19.70 -4.29
C ASN A 154 -20.83 19.67 -3.87
N LEU A 155 -21.32 20.76 -3.30
CA LEU A 155 -22.70 20.89 -2.81
C LEU A 155 -23.75 20.89 -3.94
N ASP A 156 -23.33 21.26 -5.15
CA ASP A 156 -24.19 21.28 -6.34
C ASP A 156 -24.35 19.88 -6.95
N ASP A 157 -23.50 18.92 -6.57
CA ASP A 157 -23.58 17.53 -7.01
C ASP A 157 -24.57 16.75 -6.13
N PRO A 158 -25.68 16.25 -6.71
CA PRO A 158 -26.66 15.50 -5.93
C PRO A 158 -26.10 14.20 -5.34
N ASN A 159 -25.12 13.55 -5.98
CA ASN A 159 -24.53 12.30 -5.49
C ASN A 159 -23.62 12.53 -4.27
N GLY A 160 -23.27 13.79 -3.96
CA GLY A 160 -22.44 14.10 -2.79
C GLY A 160 -23.23 14.26 -1.49
N LYS A 161 -24.56 14.26 -1.57
CA LYS A 161 -25.43 14.66 -0.45
C LYS A 161 -25.59 13.56 0.58
N ASP A 162 -25.65 12.31 0.12
CA ASP A 162 -25.82 11.09 0.92
C ASP A 162 -24.49 10.39 1.21
N ASP A 163 -23.37 10.91 0.70
CA ASP A 163 -22.02 10.46 1.08
C ASP A 163 -21.88 10.36 2.61
N ILE A 164 -21.45 9.20 3.09
CA ILE A 164 -21.24 8.91 4.51
C ILE A 164 -19.84 9.36 4.89
N ILE A 165 -19.75 10.19 5.91
CA ILE A 165 -18.50 10.84 6.32
C ILE A 165 -17.89 10.14 7.53
N ILE A 166 -16.65 9.69 7.40
CA ILE A 166 -15.87 9.08 8.47
C ILE A 166 -14.74 10.04 8.86
N ASP A 167 -15.03 10.90 9.83
CA ASP A 167 -14.07 11.87 10.37
C ASP A 167 -13.18 11.25 11.47
N SER A 168 -12.57 10.11 11.14
CA SER A 168 -11.61 9.40 11.99
C SER A 168 -10.54 8.73 11.13
N ASN A 169 -9.46 8.26 11.77
CA ASN A 169 -8.41 7.47 11.12
C ASN A 169 -8.70 5.95 11.12
N GLU A 170 -9.94 5.55 11.42
CA GLU A 170 -10.40 4.17 11.52
C GLU A 170 -11.43 3.87 10.42
N LEU A 171 -11.10 2.91 9.56
CA LEU A 171 -11.98 2.43 8.49
C LEU A 171 -12.44 1.02 8.80
N HIS A 172 -13.74 0.75 8.74
CA HIS A 172 -14.24 -0.62 8.78
C HIS A 172 -14.56 -1.11 7.37
N VAL A 173 -14.34 -2.40 7.14
CA VAL A 173 -14.70 -3.09 5.91
C VAL A 173 -15.28 -4.46 6.23
N ALA A 174 -16.24 -4.89 5.42
CA ALA A 174 -16.81 -6.23 5.54
C ALA A 174 -15.82 -7.28 4.99
N LYS A 175 -15.67 -8.38 5.71
CA LYS A 175 -14.95 -9.57 5.25
C LYS A 175 -15.62 -10.16 4.00
N ASP A 176 -14.81 -10.73 3.10
CA ASP A 176 -15.20 -11.41 1.86
C ASP A 176 -16.01 -10.50 0.91
N ARG A 177 -15.77 -9.18 0.99
CA ARG A 177 -16.35 -8.17 0.12
C ARG A 177 -15.23 -7.37 -0.56
N PRO A 178 -15.17 -7.34 -1.91
CA PRO A 178 -14.19 -6.51 -2.60
C PRO A 178 -14.36 -5.02 -2.26
N VAL A 179 -13.25 -4.34 -2.00
CA VAL A 179 -13.19 -2.91 -1.69
C VAL A 179 -12.28 -2.23 -2.70
N LYS A 180 -12.80 -1.19 -3.36
CA LYS A 180 -12.05 -0.30 -4.23
C LYS A 180 -11.71 0.97 -3.44
N ILE A 181 -10.44 1.12 -3.12
CA ILE A 181 -9.90 2.30 -2.47
C ILE A 181 -9.61 3.37 -3.52
N LEU A 182 -10.27 4.51 -3.43
CA LEU A 182 -10.04 5.71 -4.23
C LEU A 182 -9.20 6.67 -3.40
N LEU A 183 -8.02 7.06 -3.88
CA LEU A 183 -7.06 7.83 -3.11
C LEU A 183 -6.97 9.24 -3.64
N ARG A 184 -7.10 10.20 -2.74
CA ARG A 184 -6.87 11.62 -3.02
C ARG A 184 -5.99 12.22 -1.94
N SER A 185 -5.08 13.09 -2.35
CA SER A 185 -4.29 13.92 -1.44
C SER A 185 -4.71 15.39 -1.54
N ILE A 186 -4.73 16.08 -0.40
CA ILE A 186 -5.02 17.52 -0.33
C ILE A 186 -3.76 18.40 -0.27
N ASP A 187 -2.58 17.80 -0.09
CA ASP A 187 -1.32 18.52 0.08
C ASP A 187 -0.16 17.92 -0.74
N VAL A 188 0.51 16.86 -0.26
CA VAL A 188 1.71 16.25 -0.82
C VAL A 188 1.47 14.79 -1.21
N LEU A 189 2.48 14.10 -1.74
CA LEU A 189 2.36 12.66 -1.98
C LEU A 189 2.24 11.91 -0.66
N HIS A 190 1.34 10.91 -0.64
CA HIS A 190 1.24 9.90 0.41
C HIS A 190 1.05 8.54 -0.27
N ASN A 191 1.08 7.46 0.49
CA ASN A 191 0.72 6.13 0.00
C ASN A 191 -0.02 5.38 1.11
N TYR A 192 -1.25 4.97 0.83
CA TYR A 192 -2.10 4.28 1.79
C TYR A 192 -1.83 2.78 1.69
N TYR A 193 -1.19 2.22 2.71
CA TYR A 193 -0.73 0.83 2.68
C TYR A 193 -1.11 0.08 3.95
N VAL A 194 -1.79 -1.07 3.75
CA VAL A 194 -1.98 -2.08 4.79
C VAL A 194 -1.18 -3.32 4.40
N PRO A 195 -0.09 -3.67 5.11
CA PRO A 195 0.82 -4.73 4.69
C PRO A 195 0.16 -6.08 4.40
N GLN A 196 -0.77 -6.51 5.24
CA GLN A 196 -1.49 -7.77 5.15
C GLN A 196 -2.41 -7.86 3.93
N PHE A 197 -2.73 -6.72 3.30
CA PHE A 197 -3.53 -6.66 2.08
C PHE A 197 -2.68 -6.67 0.81
N ARG A 198 -1.34 -6.55 0.87
CA ARG A 198 -0.41 -6.57 -0.28
C ARG A 198 -0.68 -5.57 -1.41
N ALA A 199 -1.67 -4.70 -1.25
CA ALA A 199 -2.06 -3.69 -2.20
C ALA A 199 -1.72 -2.31 -1.63
N LYS A 200 -1.16 -1.46 -2.47
CA LYS A 200 -0.83 -0.09 -2.15
C LYS A 200 -0.84 0.77 -3.40
N MET A 201 -1.15 2.05 -3.25
CA MET A 201 -1.07 3.01 -4.33
C MET A 201 -0.83 4.40 -3.74
N ASP A 202 -0.20 5.27 -4.51
CA ASP A 202 0.10 6.63 -4.07
C ASP A 202 -1.15 7.50 -4.13
N ALA A 203 -1.43 8.25 -3.06
CA ALA A 203 -2.35 9.37 -3.07
C ALA A 203 -1.61 10.58 -3.64
N VAL A 204 -1.94 10.96 -4.87
CA VAL A 204 -1.23 12.00 -5.62
C VAL A 204 -2.09 13.28 -5.67
N PRO A 205 -1.57 14.44 -5.27
CA PRO A 205 -2.32 15.69 -5.37
C PRO A 205 -2.81 15.95 -6.80
N GLY A 206 -4.11 16.21 -6.96
CA GLY A 206 -4.71 16.58 -8.24
C GLY A 206 -5.23 15.42 -9.11
N ILE A 207 -5.01 14.16 -8.72
CA ILE A 207 -5.60 12.99 -9.39
C ILE A 207 -6.21 12.04 -8.35
N VAL A 208 -7.21 11.26 -8.77
CA VAL A 208 -7.73 10.15 -7.96
C VAL A 208 -7.12 8.86 -8.48
N SER A 209 -6.19 8.30 -7.71
CA SER A 209 -5.64 6.97 -7.99
C SER A 209 -6.51 5.90 -7.30
N PHE A 210 -6.27 4.63 -7.60
CA PHE A 210 -7.02 3.56 -6.96
C PHE A 210 -6.23 2.26 -6.87
N TYR A 211 -6.65 1.42 -5.92
CA TYR A 211 -6.36 0.00 -5.93
C TYR A 211 -7.57 -0.75 -5.34
N TRP A 212 -7.53 -2.07 -5.37
CA TRP A 212 -8.57 -2.88 -4.74
C TRP A 212 -7.99 -4.08 -3.99
N PHE A 213 -8.77 -4.57 -3.03
CA PHE A 213 -8.50 -5.79 -2.30
C PHE A 213 -9.82 -6.38 -1.78
N GLU A 214 -9.82 -7.65 -1.46
CA GLU A 214 -10.93 -8.34 -0.79
C GLU A 214 -10.38 -8.98 0.48
N PRO A 215 -10.72 -8.44 1.67
CA PRO A 215 -10.19 -8.93 2.93
C PRO A 215 -10.85 -10.25 3.31
N ASN A 216 -10.07 -11.24 3.77
CA ASN A 216 -10.58 -12.59 4.05
C ASN A 216 -10.36 -13.06 5.51
N LYS A 217 -9.82 -12.19 6.37
CA LYS A 217 -9.51 -12.49 7.77
C LYS A 217 -9.93 -11.33 8.66
N ASN A 218 -10.82 -11.59 9.61
CA ASN A 218 -11.23 -10.59 10.59
C ASN A 218 -10.04 -10.17 11.46
N GLY A 219 -10.01 -8.91 11.84
CA GLY A 219 -8.94 -8.34 12.66
C GLY A 219 -8.75 -6.86 12.45
N GLU A 220 -7.84 -6.30 13.24
CA GLU A 220 -7.41 -4.91 13.15
C GLU A 220 -6.05 -4.86 12.46
N TYR A 221 -5.95 -4.05 11.42
CA TYR A 221 -4.76 -3.92 10.59
C TYR A 221 -4.30 -2.48 10.53
N GLU A 222 -3.02 -2.26 10.82
CA GLU A 222 -2.45 -0.91 10.80
C GLU A 222 -2.28 -0.39 9.36
N VAL A 223 -2.71 0.85 9.15
CA VAL A 223 -2.45 1.63 7.94
C VAL A 223 -1.16 2.40 8.12
N LEU A 224 -0.28 2.31 7.13
CA LEU A 224 0.99 3.03 7.07
C LEU A 224 0.96 4.04 5.91
N CYS A 225 1.58 5.20 6.11
CA CYS A 225 2.02 6.02 5.00
C CYS A 225 3.30 5.42 4.41
N ALA A 226 3.28 5.02 3.13
CA ALA A 226 4.42 4.37 2.46
C ALA A 226 5.11 5.25 1.40
N GLU A 227 4.88 6.58 1.46
CA GLU A 227 5.54 7.60 0.63
C GLU A 227 5.91 8.79 1.52
N TYR A 228 7.13 9.32 1.39
CA TYR A 228 7.64 10.29 2.34
C TYR A 228 6.86 11.62 2.25
N CYS A 229 6.11 11.95 3.31
CA CYS A 229 5.21 13.10 3.35
C CYS A 229 5.58 14.15 4.40
N GLY A 230 6.85 14.24 4.79
CA GLY A 230 7.37 15.24 5.74
C GLY A 230 7.58 14.73 7.17
N VAL A 231 7.69 15.65 8.14
CA VAL A 231 8.20 15.34 9.49
C VAL A 231 7.34 14.35 10.29
N GLY A 232 6.03 14.36 10.09
CA GLY A 232 5.11 13.42 10.74
C GLY A 232 4.90 12.11 9.99
N HIS A 233 5.62 11.85 8.89
CA HIS A 233 5.44 10.68 8.03
C HIS A 233 5.40 9.34 8.80
N TYR A 234 6.34 9.15 9.73
CA TYR A 234 6.43 7.90 10.51
C TYR A 234 5.22 7.68 11.45
N ALA A 235 4.55 8.76 11.86
CA ALA A 235 3.43 8.78 12.80
C ALA A 235 2.06 8.84 12.11
N MET A 236 2.04 8.93 10.77
CA MET A 236 0.82 8.95 9.97
C MET A 236 0.18 7.55 9.88
N ARG A 237 -0.41 7.11 10.99
CA ARG A 237 -1.02 5.79 11.16
C ARG A 237 -2.55 5.86 11.13
N GLY A 238 -3.17 4.77 10.73
CA GLY A 238 -4.61 4.54 10.81
C GLY A 238 -4.88 3.07 11.08
N ILE A 239 -6.15 2.69 11.13
CA ILE A 239 -6.56 1.30 11.35
C ILE A 239 -7.63 0.94 10.31
N VAL A 240 -7.49 -0.25 9.72
CA VAL A 240 -8.59 -0.93 9.03
C VAL A 240 -9.07 -2.08 9.89
N ILE A 241 -10.35 -2.08 10.23
CA ILE A 241 -11.02 -3.18 10.94
C ILE A 241 -11.78 -4.02 9.92
N VAL A 242 -11.39 -5.29 9.80
CA VAL A 242 -12.10 -6.28 9.00
C VAL A 242 -13.01 -7.06 9.93
N GLU A 243 -14.30 -7.05 9.62
CA GLU A 243 -15.32 -7.69 10.43
C GLU A 243 -16.45 -8.27 9.59
N ASP A 244 -17.34 -9.04 10.22
CA ASP A 244 -18.50 -9.62 9.55
C ASP A 244 -19.50 -8.51 9.16
N GLU A 245 -20.29 -8.78 8.12
CA GLU A 245 -21.22 -7.82 7.52
C GLU A 245 -22.19 -7.17 8.52
N GLU A 246 -22.64 -7.92 9.53
CA GLU A 246 -23.51 -7.39 10.59
C GLU A 246 -22.84 -6.28 11.40
N ASN A 247 -21.58 -6.48 11.81
CA ASN A 247 -20.85 -5.50 12.61
C ASN A 247 -20.45 -4.29 11.77
N TYR A 248 -20.05 -4.54 10.52
CA TYR A 248 -19.78 -3.48 9.54
C TYR A 248 -21.00 -2.55 9.36
N ASN A 249 -22.19 -3.13 9.17
CA ASN A 249 -23.43 -2.35 9.01
C ASN A 249 -23.80 -1.58 10.29
N LYS A 250 -23.57 -2.16 11.48
CA LYS A 250 -23.74 -1.45 12.76
C LYS A 250 -22.77 -0.29 12.92
N TRP A 251 -21.54 -0.44 12.46
CA TRP A 251 -20.56 0.66 12.46
C TRP A 251 -20.99 1.75 11.48
N LEU A 252 -21.35 1.38 10.25
CA LEU A 252 -21.74 2.33 9.21
C LEU A 252 -22.94 3.18 9.62
N ALA A 253 -23.94 2.58 10.28
CA ALA A 253 -25.13 3.27 10.77
C ALA A 253 -24.88 4.33 11.87
N LYS A 254 -23.68 4.37 12.47
CA LYS A 254 -23.31 5.41 13.46
C LYS A 254 -22.84 6.71 12.81
N HIS A 255 -22.49 6.66 11.53
CA HIS A 255 -21.95 7.80 10.81
C HIS A 255 -23.06 8.56 10.10
N GLU A 256 -22.88 9.86 9.99
CA GLU A 256 -23.86 10.74 9.35
C GLU A 256 -23.52 10.98 7.88
N THR A 257 -24.55 11.34 7.11
CA THR A 257 -24.39 11.77 5.73
C THR A 257 -23.81 13.18 5.68
N PHE A 258 -23.19 13.55 4.57
CA PHE A 258 -22.63 14.88 4.37
C PHE A 258 -23.67 15.99 4.52
N SER A 259 -24.89 15.77 4.03
CA SER A 259 -25.99 16.74 4.20
C SER A 259 -26.36 16.96 5.68
N SER A 260 -26.39 15.88 6.48
CA SER A 260 -26.61 15.97 7.93
C SER A 260 -25.48 16.77 8.61
N PHE A 261 -24.23 16.44 8.28
CA PHE A 261 -23.05 17.11 8.81
C PHE A 261 -23.09 18.62 8.54
N VAL A 262 -23.35 19.02 7.29
CA VAL A 262 -23.43 20.44 6.89
C VAL A 262 -24.59 21.15 7.59
N ALA A 263 -25.76 20.50 7.73
CA ALA A 263 -26.90 21.08 8.41
C ALA A 263 -26.61 21.33 9.90
N LYS A 264 -25.93 20.40 10.57
CA LYS A 264 -25.50 20.52 11.97
C LYS A 264 -24.52 21.67 12.16
N GLN A 265 -23.48 21.75 11.33
CA GLN A 265 -22.50 22.84 11.32
C GLN A 265 -23.14 24.22 11.16
N LYS A 266 -24.11 24.36 10.24
CA LYS A 266 -24.86 25.62 10.07
C LYS A 266 -25.63 26.00 11.33
N ASN A 267 -26.31 25.05 11.97
CA ASN A 267 -27.07 25.31 13.19
C ASN A 267 -26.17 25.72 14.36
N ASP A 268 -25.01 25.10 14.51
CA ASP A 268 -24.06 25.41 15.58
C ASP A 268 -23.43 26.80 15.38
N ASN A 269 -23.10 27.16 14.14
CA ASN A 269 -22.63 28.50 13.81
C ASN A 269 -23.68 29.59 14.10
N ILE A 270 -24.96 29.32 13.82
CA ILE A 270 -26.06 30.24 14.17
C ILE A 270 -26.15 30.43 15.69
N LYS A 271 -26.12 29.34 16.47
CA LYS A 271 -26.17 29.39 17.94
C LYS A 271 -24.99 30.15 18.52
N ASN A 272 -23.77 29.88 18.06
CA ASN A 272 -22.57 30.55 18.54
C ASN A 272 -22.60 32.06 18.26
N ASN A 273 -23.06 32.45 17.07
CA ASN A 273 -23.23 33.86 16.72
C ASN A 273 -24.29 34.56 17.57
N GLN A 274 -25.39 33.88 17.92
CA GLN A 274 -26.39 34.42 18.83
C GLN A 274 -25.83 34.58 20.26
N LEU A 275 -25.10 33.59 20.78
CA LEU A 275 -24.46 33.66 22.08
C LEU A 275 -23.42 34.78 22.15
N ALA A 276 -22.59 34.95 21.12
CA ALA A 276 -21.61 36.03 21.05
C ALA A 276 -22.28 37.41 21.07
N LYS A 277 -23.39 37.59 20.35
CA LYS A 277 -24.18 38.83 20.39
C LYS A 277 -24.76 39.11 21.78
N ILE A 278 -25.30 38.08 22.45
CA ILE A 278 -25.84 38.22 23.81
C ILE A 278 -24.73 38.61 24.79
N ASN A 279 -23.57 37.96 24.74
CA ASN A 279 -22.45 38.25 25.63
C ASN A 279 -21.89 39.67 25.43
N ASN A 280 -21.81 40.15 24.19
CA ASN A 280 -21.42 41.54 23.93
C ASN A 280 -22.44 42.54 24.51
N LEU A 281 -23.75 42.27 24.36
CA LEU A 281 -24.81 43.10 24.94
C LEU A 281 -24.81 43.10 26.49
N LEU A 282 -24.30 42.04 27.12
CA LEU A 282 -24.18 41.95 28.58
C LEU A 282 -22.89 42.60 29.10
N ASN A 283 -21.81 42.61 28.30
CA ASN A 283 -20.53 43.22 28.67
C ASN A 283 -20.47 44.73 28.39
N ASP A 284 -21.37 45.26 27.56
CA ASP A 284 -21.53 46.70 27.27
C ASP A 284 -22.45 47.43 28.28
N LYS A 285 -22.79 46.80 29.41
CA LYS A 285 -23.55 47.38 30.53
C LYS A 285 -22.74 47.38 31.82
#